data_AF-A0AAD2HKX3-F1
#
_entry.id   AF-A0AAD2HKX3-F1
#
_cell.length_a   1.000
_cell.length_b   1.000
_cell.length_c   1.000
_cell.angle_alpha   90.00
_cell.angle_beta   90.00
_cell.angle_gamma   90.00
#
_symmetry.space_group_name_H-M   'P 1'
#
loop_
_entity.id
_entity.type
_entity.pdbx_description
1 polymer ?
#
loop_
_entity_poly.entity_id
_entity_poly.type
_entity_poly.pdbx_seq_one_letter_code
_entity_poly.pdbx_strand_id
1 'polypeptide(L)'
;MKISHPIPALTALLPLVRVAAQCPQVHVFGARETTVPPGYGTSGPVVQSIVGAYPGATSEAITYPACGGQASCGGVSYANSAVAGVAAVASQVNAFNAQCPNTVLVLVGYSQGGQIMDDAYCGGGDTNEGLSNTAIPISAAAQKKIAAAIFMGDPRHIPGLSYNVGTCQASGFAPRPAGFKCPYASNIQSYCDAADPYCCNGSDANTHQGYAVEYGAAALTFVKGKVNVLLSGGGGGGGGTGPVSTTSATPPPVGTGGTVAHWGQCGGQGWTGATACVAPYNCVAANAYYSQCL
;
A
#
# COMPACT_ATOMS: atom_id res chain seq x y z
N MET A 1 -36.81 -4.79 71.15
CA MET A 1 -35.49 -4.51 70.54
C MET A 1 -35.40 -5.31 69.24
N LYS A 2 -35.41 -4.63 68.09
CA LYS A 2 -35.29 -5.28 66.77
C LYS A 2 -33.81 -5.53 66.48
N ILE A 3 -33.45 -6.78 66.21
CA ILE A 3 -32.09 -7.19 65.84
C ILE A 3 -31.98 -7.09 64.31
N SER A 4 -31.20 -6.12 63.84
CA SER A 4 -30.84 -5.94 62.42
C SER A 4 -29.56 -6.71 62.10
N HIS A 5 -29.64 -7.65 61.15
CA HIS A 5 -28.46 -8.30 60.56
C HIS A 5 -28.17 -7.66 59.19
N PRO A 6 -26.91 -7.31 58.87
CA PRO A 6 -26.55 -6.81 57.54
C PRO A 6 -26.41 -7.96 56.54
N ILE A 7 -26.91 -7.75 55.33
CA ILE A 7 -26.72 -8.64 54.18
C ILE A 7 -25.40 -8.25 53.49
N PRO A 8 -24.46 -9.18 53.22
CA PRO A 8 -23.24 -8.85 52.51
C PRO A 8 -23.54 -8.63 51.02
N ALA A 9 -23.12 -7.49 50.48
CA ALA A 9 -23.15 -7.23 49.05
C ALA A 9 -22.04 -8.05 48.37
N LEU A 10 -22.45 -9.00 47.51
CA LEU A 10 -21.54 -9.80 46.70
C LEU A 10 -21.14 -8.98 45.46
N THR A 11 -19.96 -8.36 45.48
CA THR A 11 -19.40 -7.67 44.33
C THR A 11 -18.93 -8.72 43.31
N ALA A 12 -19.70 -8.94 42.24
CA ALA A 12 -19.29 -9.79 41.13
C ALA A 12 -18.18 -9.10 40.33
N LEU A 13 -16.93 -9.57 40.48
CA LEU A 13 -15.84 -9.27 39.56
C LEU A 13 -16.12 -10.01 38.25
N LEU A 14 -16.68 -9.30 37.26
CA LEU A 14 -16.74 -9.79 35.88
C LEU A 14 -15.29 -9.94 35.38
N PRO A 15 -14.87 -11.14 34.92
CA PRO A 15 -13.56 -11.26 34.30
C PRO A 15 -13.57 -10.40 33.04
N LEU A 16 -12.56 -9.54 32.87
CA LEU A 16 -12.23 -9.01 31.55
C LEU A 16 -11.89 -10.22 30.67
N VAL A 17 -12.86 -10.69 29.89
CA VAL A 17 -12.58 -11.54 28.74
C VAL A 17 -11.84 -10.65 27.76
N ARG A 18 -10.50 -10.72 27.80
CA ARG A 18 -9.69 -10.26 26.66
C ARG A 18 -10.06 -11.17 25.51
N VAL A 19 -10.99 -10.73 24.66
CA VAL A 19 -11.11 -11.30 23.32
C VAL A 19 -9.78 -10.98 22.66
N ALA A 20 -8.87 -11.96 22.61
CA ALA A 20 -7.68 -11.83 21.79
C ALA A 20 -8.17 -11.49 20.39
N ALA A 21 -7.77 -10.33 19.85
CA ALA A 21 -8.15 -9.94 18.50
C ALA A 21 -7.71 -11.07 17.56
N GLN A 22 -8.67 -11.71 16.90
CA GLN A 22 -8.38 -12.83 16.04
C GLN A 22 -7.61 -12.31 14.82
N CYS A 23 -6.46 -12.92 14.52
CA CYS A 23 -5.64 -12.51 13.39
C CYS A 23 -6.43 -12.62 12.07
N PRO A 24 -6.38 -11.59 11.21
CA PRO A 24 -7.06 -11.62 9.93
C PRO A 24 -6.36 -12.61 8.99
N GLN A 25 -7.07 -13.09 7.96
CA GLN A 25 -6.42 -13.91 6.94
C GLN A 25 -5.48 -13.08 6.05
N VAL A 26 -5.87 -11.83 5.78
CA VAL A 26 -5.10 -10.88 4.97
C VAL A 26 -4.95 -9.56 5.75
N HIS A 27 -3.75 -8.99 5.75
CA HIS A 27 -3.49 -7.67 6.30
C HIS A 27 -2.71 -6.80 5.31
N VAL A 28 -3.15 -5.55 5.15
CA VAL A 28 -2.57 -4.62 4.18
C VAL A 28 -1.89 -3.45 4.89
N PHE A 29 -0.62 -3.24 4.62
CA PHE A 29 0.11 -2.03 5.01
C PHE A 29 0.04 -1.01 3.89
N GLY A 30 -0.35 0.22 4.21
CA GLY A 30 -0.34 1.33 3.25
C GLY A 30 0.62 2.44 3.66
N ALA A 31 1.41 2.97 2.72
CA ALA A 31 2.28 4.13 2.95
C ALA A 31 1.93 5.27 1.99
N ARG A 32 1.63 6.42 2.57
CA ARG A 32 1.30 7.66 1.86
C ARG A 32 2.53 8.30 1.21
N GLU A 33 2.25 9.30 0.40
CA GLU A 33 3.17 10.20 -0.26
C GLU A 33 3.57 11.40 0.62
N THR A 34 4.62 12.10 0.21
CA THR A 34 5.17 13.27 0.89
C THR A 34 4.11 14.36 1.11
N THR A 35 4.19 15.05 2.25
CA THR A 35 3.34 16.16 2.73
C THR A 35 1.91 15.80 3.15
N VAL A 36 1.43 14.61 2.81
CA VAL A 36 0.08 14.18 3.18
C VAL A 36 0.00 13.94 4.70
N PRO A 37 -1.12 14.30 5.37
CA PRO A 37 -1.32 14.01 6.78
C PRO A 37 -1.28 12.50 7.10
N PRO A 38 -1.09 12.10 8.37
CA PRO A 38 -1.10 10.69 8.77
C PRO A 38 -2.32 9.92 8.24
N GLY A 39 -2.07 8.75 7.65
CA GLY A 39 -3.06 7.94 6.96
C GLY A 39 -2.48 7.28 5.71
N TYR A 40 -3.36 6.84 4.82
CA TYR A 40 -2.98 6.13 3.60
C TYR A 40 -2.58 7.05 2.43
N GLY A 41 -3.02 8.30 2.42
CA GLY A 41 -2.87 9.18 1.26
C GLY A 41 -3.42 8.53 -0.01
N THR A 42 -2.73 8.73 -1.14
CA THR A 42 -3.16 8.22 -2.44
C THR A 42 -3.00 6.69 -2.57
N SER A 43 -2.32 6.01 -1.63
CA SER A 43 -2.38 4.55 -1.52
C SER A 43 -3.76 4.01 -1.09
N GLY A 44 -4.59 4.86 -0.48
CA GLY A 44 -5.86 4.50 0.16
C GLY A 44 -6.83 3.71 -0.71
N PRO A 45 -7.17 4.16 -1.94
CA PRO A 45 -8.08 3.43 -2.82
C PRO A 45 -7.61 2.00 -3.13
N VAL A 46 -6.31 1.80 -3.35
CA VAL A 46 -5.74 0.47 -3.61
C VAL A 46 -5.82 -0.40 -2.35
N VAL A 47 -5.41 0.12 -1.19
CA VAL A 47 -5.53 -0.57 0.11
C VAL A 47 -6.97 -1.03 0.36
N GLN A 48 -7.92 -0.10 0.22
CA GLN A 48 -9.34 -0.37 0.46
C GLN A 48 -9.92 -1.37 -0.53
N SER A 49 -9.51 -1.32 -1.80
CA SER A 49 -9.94 -2.31 -2.80
C SER A 49 -9.48 -3.74 -2.45
N ILE A 50 -8.28 -3.88 -1.89
CA ILE A 50 -7.74 -5.17 -1.44
C ILE A 50 -8.51 -5.64 -0.20
N VAL A 51 -8.68 -4.78 0.80
CA VAL A 51 -9.46 -5.10 2.01
C VAL A 51 -10.89 -5.51 1.64
N GLY A 52 -11.54 -4.80 0.72
CA GLY A 52 -12.89 -5.12 0.24
C GLY A 52 -12.99 -6.43 -0.54
N ALA A 53 -11.88 -6.92 -1.12
CA ALA A 53 -11.84 -8.19 -1.84
C ALA A 53 -11.74 -9.43 -0.93
N TYR A 54 -11.42 -9.26 0.36
CA TYR A 54 -11.18 -10.35 1.29
C TYR A 54 -11.96 -10.15 2.60
N PRO A 55 -13.05 -10.92 2.82
CA PRO A 55 -13.82 -10.82 4.05
C PRO A 55 -12.96 -10.99 5.31
N GLY A 56 -13.05 -10.02 6.23
CA GLY A 56 -12.27 -10.02 7.47
C GLY A 56 -10.80 -9.60 7.33
N ALA A 57 -10.37 -9.15 6.14
CA ALA A 57 -9.09 -8.48 5.99
C ALA A 57 -9.06 -7.16 6.77
N THR A 58 -7.88 -6.78 7.22
CA THR A 58 -7.66 -5.49 7.89
C THR A 58 -6.50 -4.75 7.24
N SER A 59 -6.32 -3.50 7.62
CA SER A 59 -5.22 -2.67 7.12
C SER A 59 -4.72 -1.70 8.17
N GLU A 60 -3.47 -1.26 8.04
CA GLU A 60 -2.92 -0.17 8.83
C GLU A 60 -1.98 0.71 7.98
N ALA A 61 -1.93 2.00 8.31
CA ALA A 61 -1.06 2.95 7.62
C ALA A 61 0.31 2.96 8.29
N ILE A 62 1.38 3.01 7.50
CA ILE A 62 2.73 3.16 8.02
C ILE A 62 2.85 4.53 8.70
N THR A 63 3.13 4.50 10.01
CA THR A 63 3.38 5.71 10.78
C THR A 63 4.82 6.18 10.56
N TYR A 64 4.99 7.21 9.72
CA TYR A 64 6.29 7.84 9.45
C TYR A 64 6.11 9.31 9.03
N PRO A 65 7.19 10.12 8.95
CA PRO A 65 7.07 11.56 8.72
C PRO A 65 6.37 11.96 7.42
N ALA A 66 6.59 11.21 6.33
CA ALA A 66 6.15 11.56 4.97
C ALA A 66 6.42 13.03 4.62
N CYS A 67 7.68 13.47 4.74
CA CYS A 67 8.05 14.87 4.63
C CYS A 67 9.25 15.06 3.71
N GLY A 68 9.38 16.27 3.18
CA GLY A 68 10.47 16.72 2.31
C GLY A 68 11.05 18.07 2.73
N GLY A 69 10.94 18.41 4.02
CA GLY A 69 11.37 19.69 4.60
C GLY A 69 10.23 20.71 4.82
N GLN A 70 9.00 20.39 4.41
CA GLN A 70 7.86 21.30 4.56
C GLN A 70 7.42 21.40 6.02
N ALA A 71 7.08 22.61 6.47
CA ALA A 71 6.59 22.85 7.82
C ALA A 71 5.29 22.09 8.15
N SER A 72 4.42 21.85 7.14
CA SER A 72 3.15 21.14 7.31
C SER A 72 3.30 19.69 7.79
N CYS A 73 4.44 19.06 7.54
CA CYS A 73 4.77 17.71 7.97
C CYS A 73 5.89 17.66 9.03
N GLY A 74 6.14 18.79 9.70
CA GLY A 74 7.11 18.90 10.80
C GLY A 74 8.54 19.24 10.39
N GLY A 75 8.78 19.61 9.13
CA GLY A 75 10.08 20.12 8.66
C GLY A 75 11.18 19.05 8.52
N VAL A 76 10.83 17.76 8.62
CA VAL A 76 11.78 16.65 8.43
C VAL A 76 12.22 16.61 6.97
N SER A 77 13.54 16.59 6.71
CA SER A 77 14.08 16.47 5.35
C SER A 77 13.61 15.20 4.65
N TYR A 78 13.63 15.18 3.32
CA TYR A 78 13.24 14.01 2.53
C TYR A 78 14.04 12.77 2.92
N ALA A 79 15.38 12.91 2.96
CA ALA A 79 16.28 11.84 3.38
C ALA A 79 15.95 11.27 4.76
N ASN A 80 15.78 12.13 5.77
CA ASN A 80 15.45 11.68 7.13
C ASN A 80 14.05 11.04 7.19
N SER A 81 13.10 11.54 6.38
CA SER A 81 11.76 10.96 6.26
C SER A 81 11.81 9.56 5.64
N ALA A 82 12.58 9.38 4.57
CA ALA A 82 12.76 8.10 3.90
C ALA A 82 13.44 7.07 4.83
N VAL A 83 14.57 7.43 5.46
CA VAL A 83 15.28 6.57 6.42
C VAL A 83 14.38 6.16 7.59
N ALA A 84 13.66 7.12 8.20
CA ALA A 84 12.72 6.82 9.27
C ALA A 84 11.53 5.96 8.78
N GLY A 85 11.06 6.19 7.55
CA GLY A 85 10.01 5.40 6.93
C GLY A 85 10.40 3.95 6.70
N VAL A 86 11.61 3.68 6.22
CA VAL A 86 12.13 2.30 6.07
C VAL A 86 12.13 1.57 7.42
N ALA A 87 12.61 2.24 8.48
CA ALA A 87 12.59 1.69 9.83
C ALA A 87 11.15 1.46 10.33
N ALA A 88 10.22 2.37 10.04
CA ALA A 88 8.81 2.25 10.41
C ALA A 88 8.11 1.10 9.69
N VAL A 89 8.36 0.90 8.39
CA VAL A 89 7.85 -0.25 7.63
C VAL A 89 8.34 -1.54 8.27
N ALA A 90 9.66 -1.66 8.48
CA ALA A 90 10.25 -2.85 9.09
C ALA A 90 9.65 -3.13 10.48
N SER A 91 9.53 -2.11 11.32
CA SER A 91 8.99 -2.23 12.67
C SER A 91 7.54 -2.73 12.68
N GLN A 92 6.63 -2.05 11.96
CA GLN A 92 5.20 -2.39 11.93
C GLN A 92 4.97 -3.77 11.30
N VAL A 93 5.59 -4.05 10.15
CA VAL A 93 5.44 -5.33 9.45
C VAL A 93 5.96 -6.50 10.30
N ASN A 94 7.12 -6.35 10.94
CA ASN A 94 7.68 -7.41 11.79
C ASN A 94 6.86 -7.61 13.07
N ALA A 95 6.41 -6.53 13.71
CA ALA A 95 5.59 -6.62 14.91
C ALA A 95 4.25 -7.31 14.62
N PHE A 96 3.58 -6.91 13.53
CA PHE A 96 2.34 -7.54 13.11
C PHE A 96 2.55 -9.02 12.77
N ASN A 97 3.61 -9.37 12.03
CA ASN A 97 3.91 -10.77 11.72
C ASN A 97 4.20 -11.60 12.97
N ALA A 98 4.88 -11.05 13.97
CA ALA A 98 5.12 -11.73 15.24
C ALA A 98 3.81 -12.01 16.00
N GLN A 99 2.86 -11.08 15.95
CA GLN A 99 1.53 -11.24 16.54
C GLN A 99 0.64 -12.20 15.74
N CYS A 100 0.73 -12.14 14.42
CA CYS A 100 -0.11 -12.85 13.47
C CYS A 100 0.71 -13.58 12.40
N PRO A 101 1.45 -14.65 12.79
CA PRO A 101 2.45 -15.29 11.93
C PRO A 101 1.85 -16.02 10.72
N ASN A 102 0.54 -16.28 10.74
CA ASN A 102 -0.16 -16.98 9.66
C ASN A 102 -0.89 -16.03 8.71
N THR A 103 -1.00 -14.74 9.02
CA THR A 103 -1.66 -13.76 8.17
C THR A 103 -0.85 -13.52 6.90
N VAL A 104 -1.54 -13.46 5.75
CA VAL A 104 -0.96 -13.05 4.47
C VAL A 104 -0.87 -11.53 4.44
N LEU A 105 0.30 -11.00 4.12
CA LEU A 105 0.59 -9.58 4.14
C LEU A 105 0.64 -9.02 2.72
N VAL A 106 0.18 -7.78 2.57
CA VAL A 106 0.29 -6.99 1.33
C VAL A 106 0.87 -5.62 1.66
N LEU A 107 1.80 -5.14 0.84
CA LEU A 107 2.38 -3.81 0.95
C LEU A 107 1.84 -2.93 -0.18
N VAL A 108 1.42 -1.71 0.12
CA VAL A 108 0.98 -0.72 -0.87
C VAL A 108 1.61 0.64 -0.56
N GLY A 109 2.53 1.09 -1.40
CA GLY A 109 3.26 2.33 -1.20
C GLY A 109 3.06 3.30 -2.36
N TYR A 110 2.85 4.58 -2.04
CA TYR A 110 2.67 5.64 -3.02
C TYR A 110 3.78 6.70 -2.89
N SER A 111 4.48 7.05 -3.97
CA SER A 111 5.57 8.02 -4.00
C SER A 111 6.69 7.67 -2.99
N GLN A 112 7.01 8.56 -2.04
CA GLN A 112 7.91 8.27 -0.92
C GLN A 112 7.47 7.01 -0.14
N GLY A 113 6.17 6.74 -0.05
CA GLY A 113 5.62 5.50 0.52
C GLY A 113 6.02 4.24 -0.27
N GLY A 114 6.14 4.34 -1.59
CA GLY A 114 6.68 3.30 -2.46
C GLY A 114 8.15 3.05 -2.17
N GLN A 115 8.95 4.12 -2.15
CA GLN A 115 10.39 4.07 -1.86
C GLN A 115 10.70 3.39 -0.52
N ILE A 116 10.01 3.78 0.55
CA ILE A 116 10.28 3.20 1.88
C ILE A 116 9.88 1.73 1.96
N MET A 117 8.88 1.28 1.18
CA MET A 117 8.50 -0.12 1.11
C MET A 117 9.44 -0.92 0.22
N ASP A 118 9.93 -0.35 -0.89
CA ASP A 118 10.97 -0.95 -1.73
C ASP A 118 12.23 -1.19 -0.90
N ASP A 119 12.77 -0.16 -0.26
CA ASP A 119 13.99 -0.29 0.54
C ASP A 119 13.81 -1.26 1.72
N ALA A 120 12.65 -1.28 2.37
CA ALA A 120 12.37 -2.21 3.47
C ALA A 120 12.19 -3.67 3.00
N TYR A 121 11.66 -3.91 1.81
CA TYR A 121 11.32 -5.26 1.31
C TYR A 121 12.44 -5.87 0.44
N CYS A 122 13.12 -5.05 -0.35
CA CYS A 122 14.17 -5.45 -1.25
C CYS A 122 15.58 -5.19 -0.70
N GLY A 123 15.72 -4.38 0.35
CA GLY A 123 17.03 -4.05 0.93
C GLY A 123 17.86 -3.22 -0.04
N GLY A 124 19.16 -3.49 -0.15
CA GLY A 124 20.06 -2.85 -1.11
C GLY A 124 20.48 -1.41 -0.76
N GLY A 125 19.94 -0.86 0.33
CA GLY A 125 20.17 0.51 0.76
C GLY A 125 19.55 1.55 -0.20
N ASP A 126 19.71 2.82 0.18
CA ASP A 126 19.40 3.98 -0.64
C ASP A 126 20.38 5.12 -0.32
N THR A 127 21.50 5.11 -1.02
CA THR A 127 22.58 6.08 -0.80
C THR A 127 22.20 7.50 -1.20
N ASN A 128 21.16 7.70 -2.04
CA ASN A 128 20.67 9.05 -2.36
C ASN A 128 20.07 9.73 -1.13
N GLU A 129 19.50 8.93 -0.22
CA GLU A 129 18.87 9.37 1.02
C GLU A 129 19.71 9.09 2.28
N GLY A 130 20.95 8.61 2.10
CA GLY A 130 21.87 8.31 3.21
C GLY A 130 21.64 6.96 3.91
N LEU A 131 20.81 6.07 3.36
CA LEU A 131 20.63 4.71 3.87
C LEU A 131 21.73 3.78 3.31
N SER A 132 22.84 3.64 4.02
CA SER A 132 23.98 2.83 3.57
C SER A 132 23.84 1.32 3.83
N ASN A 133 22.99 0.92 4.77
CA ASN A 133 22.79 -0.50 5.09
C ASN A 133 22.03 -1.20 3.96
N THR A 134 22.62 -2.27 3.41
CA THR A 134 22.06 -3.03 2.29
C THR A 134 21.26 -4.26 2.71
N ALA A 135 21.26 -4.62 4.00
CA ALA A 135 20.46 -5.72 4.52
C ALA A 135 18.96 -5.42 4.38
N ILE A 136 18.13 -6.45 4.18
CA ILE A 136 16.67 -6.31 4.16
C ILE A 136 16.17 -6.11 5.61
N PRO A 137 15.53 -4.97 5.94
CA PRO A 137 15.05 -4.69 7.29
C PRO A 137 13.84 -5.52 7.73
N ILE A 138 12.93 -5.88 6.81
CA ILE A 138 11.82 -6.79 7.11
C ILE A 138 12.40 -8.17 7.41
N SER A 139 11.91 -8.83 8.47
CA SER A 139 12.37 -10.15 8.89
C SER A 139 12.05 -11.25 7.87
N ALA A 140 12.85 -12.30 7.81
CA ALA A 140 12.59 -13.43 6.91
C ALA A 140 11.23 -14.11 7.17
N ALA A 141 10.74 -14.09 8.41
CA ALA A 141 9.42 -14.61 8.76
C ALA A 141 8.29 -13.79 8.11
N ALA A 142 8.39 -12.46 8.19
CA ALA A 142 7.44 -11.56 7.56
C ALA A 142 7.55 -11.58 6.03
N GLN A 143 8.77 -11.61 5.47
CA GLN A 143 9.00 -11.70 4.02
C GLN A 143 8.25 -12.89 3.38
N LYS A 144 8.26 -14.06 4.04
CA LYS A 144 7.53 -15.26 3.57
C LYS A 144 6.00 -15.10 3.57
N LYS A 145 5.48 -14.12 4.30
CA LYS A 145 4.05 -13.84 4.40
C LYS A 145 3.62 -12.69 3.51
N ILE A 146 4.55 -11.89 2.97
CA ILE A 146 4.24 -10.86 1.99
C ILE A 146 3.97 -11.51 0.63
N ALA A 147 2.69 -11.52 0.24
CA ALA A 147 2.22 -12.07 -1.02
C ALA A 147 2.52 -11.13 -2.19
N ALA A 148 2.26 -9.85 -1.99
CA ALA A 148 2.36 -8.83 -3.01
C ALA A 148 2.83 -7.50 -2.41
N ALA A 149 3.58 -6.75 -3.20
CA ALA A 149 3.93 -5.37 -2.93
C ALA A 149 3.61 -4.52 -4.17
N ILE A 150 2.86 -3.44 -3.97
CA ILE A 150 2.47 -2.49 -5.01
C ILE A 150 3.18 -1.17 -4.71
N PHE A 151 3.99 -0.71 -5.65
CA PHE A 151 4.64 0.60 -5.57
C PHE A 151 4.10 1.47 -6.70
N MET A 152 3.65 2.68 -6.40
CA MET A 152 3.10 3.61 -7.37
C MET A 152 3.89 4.91 -7.33
N GLY A 153 4.51 5.30 -8.44
CA GLY A 153 5.34 6.49 -8.50
C GLY A 153 6.61 6.40 -7.66
N ASP A 154 7.22 5.21 -7.56
CA ASP A 154 8.40 4.98 -6.72
C ASP A 154 9.65 5.70 -7.24
N PRO A 155 10.24 6.67 -6.49
CA PRO A 155 11.50 7.32 -6.86
C PRO A 155 12.69 6.38 -7.07
N ARG A 156 12.62 5.14 -6.55
CA ARG A 156 13.63 4.09 -6.76
C ARG A 156 13.57 3.48 -8.15
N HIS A 157 12.59 3.85 -8.99
CA HIS A 157 12.45 3.31 -10.34
C HIS A 157 13.71 3.52 -11.21
N ILE A 158 14.07 2.46 -11.95
CA ILE A 158 15.07 2.45 -13.02
C ILE A 158 14.62 1.43 -14.08
N PRO A 159 14.92 1.62 -15.38
CA PRO A 159 14.51 0.67 -16.41
C PRO A 159 15.16 -0.71 -16.24
N GLY A 160 14.47 -1.76 -16.68
CA GLY A 160 14.98 -3.13 -16.73
C GLY A 160 14.73 -3.99 -15.49
N LEU A 161 14.06 -3.46 -14.46
CA LEU A 161 13.58 -4.27 -13.34
C LEU A 161 12.35 -5.10 -13.77
N SER A 162 12.34 -6.38 -13.43
CA SER A 162 11.32 -7.34 -13.92
C SER A 162 9.91 -7.08 -13.41
N TYR A 163 9.77 -6.23 -12.39
CA TYR A 163 8.51 -5.85 -11.76
C TYR A 163 8.02 -4.47 -12.18
N ASN A 164 8.71 -3.78 -13.10
CA ASN A 164 8.25 -2.50 -13.60
C ASN A 164 7.00 -2.68 -14.48
N VAL A 165 6.04 -1.79 -14.32
CA VAL A 165 4.86 -1.65 -15.16
C VAL A 165 4.70 -0.16 -15.49
N GLY A 166 4.29 0.13 -16.72
CA GLY A 166 4.12 1.50 -17.21
C GLY A 166 5.11 1.86 -18.31
N THR A 167 5.06 3.12 -18.70
CA THR A 167 5.73 3.66 -19.90
C THR A 167 7.08 4.28 -19.63
N CYS A 168 7.48 4.45 -18.36
CA CYS A 168 8.77 5.06 -18.04
C CYS A 168 9.93 4.20 -18.57
N GLN A 169 10.81 4.82 -19.37
CA GLN A 169 12.07 4.26 -19.85
C GLN A 169 13.29 5.06 -19.35
N ALA A 170 13.09 5.89 -18.32
CA ALA A 170 14.11 6.64 -17.62
C ALA A 170 14.11 6.27 -16.13
N SER A 171 14.82 7.03 -15.32
CA SER A 171 15.00 6.77 -13.89
C SER A 171 14.31 7.84 -13.06
N GLY A 172 13.91 7.48 -11.83
CA GLY A 172 13.52 8.45 -10.82
C GLY A 172 14.71 9.21 -10.25
N PHE A 173 14.46 10.11 -9.30
CA PHE A 173 15.54 10.93 -8.72
C PHE A 173 16.43 10.16 -7.73
N ALA A 174 15.96 9.04 -7.19
CA ALA A 174 16.72 8.19 -6.28
C ALA A 174 16.76 6.75 -6.80
N PRO A 175 17.26 6.47 -8.02
CA PRO A 175 17.02 5.19 -8.68
C PRO A 175 17.76 4.03 -8.01
N ARG A 176 17.21 2.81 -8.13
CA ARG A 176 17.95 1.57 -7.86
C ARG A 176 19.23 1.51 -8.70
N PRO A 177 20.29 0.84 -8.22
CA PRO A 177 21.45 0.56 -9.06
C PRO A 177 21.05 -0.23 -10.31
N ALA A 178 21.70 0.07 -11.44
CA ALA A 178 21.50 -0.69 -12.67
C ALA A 178 21.79 -2.19 -12.43
N GLY A 179 20.88 -3.06 -12.86
CA GLY A 179 20.99 -4.50 -12.63
C GLY A 179 20.60 -4.98 -11.23
N PHE A 180 20.08 -4.12 -10.36
CA PHE A 180 19.57 -4.49 -9.04
C PHE A 180 18.60 -5.67 -9.11
N LYS A 181 18.70 -6.58 -8.13
CA LYS A 181 17.85 -7.77 -8.02
C LYS A 181 17.22 -7.81 -6.64
N CYS A 182 15.93 -7.50 -6.57
CA CYS A 182 15.15 -7.74 -5.37
C CYS A 182 14.93 -9.26 -5.20
N PRO A 183 15.21 -9.86 -4.02
CA PRO A 183 15.01 -11.29 -3.80
C PRO A 183 13.56 -11.76 -4.00
N TYR A 184 12.58 -10.86 -3.82
CA TYR A 184 11.15 -11.12 -4.00
C TYR A 184 10.56 -10.38 -5.20
N ALA A 185 11.38 -10.10 -6.22
CA ALA A 185 10.97 -9.38 -7.43
C ALA A 185 9.65 -9.88 -8.04
N SER A 186 9.38 -11.19 -7.99
CA SER A 186 8.15 -11.77 -8.56
C SER A 186 6.87 -11.40 -7.79
N ASN A 187 6.97 -10.89 -6.57
CA ASN A 187 5.86 -10.45 -5.74
C ASN A 187 5.59 -8.95 -5.87
N ILE A 188 6.31 -8.25 -6.75
CA ILE A 188 6.25 -6.79 -6.85
C ILE A 188 5.60 -6.38 -8.17
N GLN A 189 4.82 -5.31 -8.12
CA GLN A 189 4.57 -4.46 -9.27
C GLN A 189 4.87 -3.01 -8.89
N SER A 190 5.78 -2.38 -9.63
CA SER A 190 6.15 -0.97 -9.48
C SER A 190 5.70 -0.20 -10.72
N TYR A 191 4.74 0.69 -10.53
CA TYR A 191 4.07 1.47 -11.57
C TYR A 191 4.73 2.84 -11.73
N CYS A 192 5.19 3.15 -12.94
CA CYS A 192 5.77 4.44 -13.28
C CYS A 192 5.63 4.76 -14.77
N ASP A 193 5.17 5.97 -15.08
CA ASP A 193 4.97 6.45 -16.46
C ASP A 193 5.93 7.56 -16.86
N ALA A 194 6.15 7.67 -18.18
CA ALA A 194 7.16 8.54 -18.76
C ALA A 194 6.96 10.03 -18.41
N ALA A 195 5.72 10.46 -18.19
CA ALA A 195 5.40 11.85 -17.88
C ALA A 195 5.66 12.21 -16.40
N ASP A 196 5.90 11.24 -15.52
CA ASP A 196 6.14 11.46 -14.09
C ASP A 196 7.50 12.11 -13.81
N PRO A 197 7.55 13.23 -13.06
CA PRO A 197 8.80 13.94 -12.78
C PRO A 197 9.62 13.37 -11.60
N TYR A 198 9.12 12.37 -10.89
CA TYR A 198 9.73 11.84 -9.65
C TYR A 198 10.23 10.40 -9.80
N CYS A 199 9.39 9.49 -10.31
CA CYS A 199 9.80 8.12 -10.60
C CYS A 199 10.39 7.97 -12.01
N CYS A 200 10.16 8.96 -12.85
CA CYS A 200 10.76 9.09 -14.17
C CYS A 200 11.44 10.47 -14.27
N ASN A 201 11.76 10.91 -15.49
CA ASN A 201 12.31 12.23 -15.78
C ASN A 201 11.33 13.12 -16.57
N GLY A 202 10.03 12.90 -16.36
CA GLY A 202 8.97 13.66 -17.00
C GLY A 202 8.78 15.05 -16.38
N SER A 203 7.61 15.64 -16.63
CA SER A 203 7.31 17.01 -16.18
C SER A 203 5.86 17.22 -15.74
N ASP A 204 5.04 16.16 -15.72
CA ASP A 204 3.63 16.23 -15.34
C ASP A 204 3.41 15.58 -13.96
N ALA A 205 3.29 16.43 -12.94
CA ALA A 205 3.00 15.98 -11.58
C ALA A 205 1.60 15.34 -11.45
N ASN A 206 0.68 15.55 -12.40
CA ASN A 206 -0.63 14.89 -12.36
C ASN A 206 -0.52 13.40 -12.65
N THR A 207 0.35 12.99 -13.57
CA THR A 207 0.68 11.58 -13.82
C THR A 207 1.09 10.89 -12.53
N HIS A 208 1.94 11.55 -11.72
CA HIS A 208 2.38 11.00 -10.44
C HIS A 208 1.22 10.73 -9.47
N GLN A 209 0.16 11.54 -9.49
CA GLN A 209 -1.00 11.38 -8.61
C GLN A 209 -2.08 10.45 -9.18
N GLY A 210 -1.96 10.03 -10.44
CA GLY A 210 -2.99 9.30 -11.18
C GLY A 210 -2.93 7.77 -11.06
N TYR A 211 -1.85 7.19 -10.55
CA TYR A 211 -1.61 5.74 -10.64
C TYR A 211 -2.64 4.87 -9.94
N ALA A 212 -3.23 5.34 -8.84
CA ALA A 212 -4.30 4.59 -8.16
C ALA A 212 -5.54 4.43 -9.06
N VAL A 213 -5.84 5.44 -9.86
CA VAL A 213 -6.95 5.41 -10.83
C VAL A 213 -6.55 4.60 -12.07
N GLU A 214 -5.37 4.86 -12.62
CA GLU A 214 -4.90 4.23 -13.86
C GLU A 214 -4.63 2.74 -13.69
N TYR A 215 -3.95 2.35 -12.62
CA TYR A 215 -3.47 0.98 -12.41
C TYR A 215 -4.15 0.25 -11.25
N GLY A 216 -5.05 0.89 -10.48
CA GLY A 216 -5.66 0.27 -9.30
C GLY A 216 -6.31 -1.09 -9.58
N ALA A 217 -7.00 -1.23 -10.72
CA ALA A 217 -7.62 -2.50 -11.11
C ALA A 217 -6.58 -3.58 -11.48
N ALA A 218 -5.50 -3.19 -12.17
CA ALA A 218 -4.40 -4.10 -12.51
C ALA A 218 -3.65 -4.55 -11.24
N ALA A 219 -3.36 -3.61 -10.33
CA ALA A 219 -2.75 -3.87 -9.04
C ALA A 219 -3.60 -4.84 -8.20
N LEU A 220 -4.91 -4.61 -8.10
CA LEU A 220 -5.82 -5.52 -7.41
C LEU A 220 -5.81 -6.92 -8.03
N THR A 221 -5.79 -7.02 -9.36
CA THR A 221 -5.74 -8.32 -10.06
C THR A 221 -4.46 -9.08 -9.72
N PHE A 222 -3.31 -8.41 -9.74
CA PHE A 222 -2.03 -8.99 -9.34
C PHE A 222 -2.04 -9.44 -7.87
N VAL A 223 -2.49 -8.58 -6.96
CA VAL A 223 -2.61 -8.90 -5.53
C VAL A 223 -3.51 -10.11 -5.34
N LYS A 224 -4.65 -10.20 -6.05
CA LYS A 224 -5.54 -11.36 -5.97
C LYS A 224 -4.88 -12.66 -6.39
N GLY A 225 -4.13 -12.63 -7.50
CA GLY A 225 -3.35 -13.79 -7.93
C GLY A 225 -2.36 -14.27 -6.87
N LYS A 226 -1.63 -13.34 -6.25
CA LYS A 226 -0.60 -13.66 -5.24
C LYS A 226 -1.16 -14.10 -3.89
N VAL A 227 -2.14 -13.37 -3.37
CA VAL A 227 -2.75 -13.65 -2.06
C VAL A 227 -3.45 -15.01 -2.08
N ASN A 228 -4.19 -15.33 -3.14
CA ASN A 228 -4.90 -16.60 -3.24
C ASN A 228 -3.97 -17.82 -3.23
N VAL A 229 -2.77 -17.71 -3.82
CA VAL A 229 -1.75 -18.78 -3.80
C VAL A 229 -1.28 -19.07 -2.36
N LEU A 230 -1.04 -18.02 -1.56
CA LEU A 230 -0.63 -18.19 -0.17
C LEU A 230 -1.77 -18.66 0.74
N LEU A 231 -2.99 -18.17 0.52
CA LEU A 231 -4.17 -18.61 1.28
C LEU A 231 -4.52 -20.08 1.01
N SER A 232 -4.30 -20.59 -0.20
CA SER A 232 -4.55 -22.00 -0.54
C SER A 232 -3.46 -22.96 -0.02
N GLY A 233 -2.53 -22.50 0.83
CA GLY A 233 -1.44 -23.32 1.36
C GLY A 233 -0.30 -23.57 0.36
N GLY A 234 -0.24 -22.82 -0.75
CA GLY A 234 0.79 -22.90 -1.78
C GLY A 234 2.12 -22.29 -1.34
N GLY A 235 2.69 -22.76 -0.23
CA GLY A 235 4.08 -22.50 0.14
C GLY A 235 5.01 -23.52 -0.54
N GLY A 236 5.44 -23.23 -1.76
CA GLY A 236 6.38 -24.05 -2.51
C GLY A 236 7.14 -23.22 -3.53
N GLY A 237 8.46 -23.14 -3.38
CA GLY A 237 9.32 -22.26 -4.16
C GLY A 237 9.58 -22.74 -5.60
N GLY A 238 10.04 -21.79 -6.42
CA GLY A 238 10.98 -22.02 -7.51
C GLY A 238 10.45 -22.60 -8.82
N GLY A 239 10.51 -21.77 -9.87
CA GLY A 239 10.95 -22.18 -11.20
C GLY A 239 9.98 -22.98 -12.07
N GLY A 240 9.47 -22.34 -13.14
CA GLY A 240 8.78 -23.05 -14.21
C GLY A 240 8.09 -22.12 -15.19
N THR A 241 8.84 -21.73 -16.23
CA THR A 241 8.38 -20.99 -17.41
C THR A 241 7.33 -21.76 -18.20
N GLY A 242 6.17 -21.16 -18.43
CA GLY A 242 5.20 -21.55 -19.47
C GLY A 242 4.60 -20.29 -20.08
N PRO A 243 4.43 -20.20 -21.42
CA PRO A 243 4.01 -18.96 -22.07
C PRO A 243 2.51 -18.76 -21.87
N VAL A 244 2.14 -17.70 -21.15
CA VAL A 244 0.76 -17.22 -21.13
C VAL A 244 0.57 -16.38 -22.38
N SER A 245 -0.25 -16.90 -23.31
CA SER A 245 -0.67 -16.20 -24.51
C SER A 245 -1.52 -14.98 -24.12
N THR A 246 -1.04 -13.80 -24.50
CA THR A 246 -1.75 -12.53 -24.38
C THR A 246 -2.84 -12.44 -25.44
N THR A 247 -4.10 -12.50 -25.02
CA THR A 247 -5.21 -11.97 -25.83
C THR A 247 -5.47 -10.54 -25.38
N SER A 248 -5.19 -9.60 -26.28
CA SER A 248 -5.54 -8.19 -26.12
C SER A 248 -7.06 -8.03 -26.07
N ALA A 249 -7.59 -7.66 -24.92
CA ALA A 249 -8.96 -7.17 -24.81
C ALA A 249 -8.97 -5.64 -24.91
N THR A 250 -9.65 -5.14 -25.92
CA THR A 250 -9.95 -3.72 -26.13
C THR A 250 -10.79 -3.19 -24.95
N PRO A 251 -10.51 -2.00 -24.39
CA PRO A 251 -11.35 -1.44 -23.32
C PRO A 251 -12.75 -1.11 -23.86
N PRO A 252 -13.83 -1.38 -23.10
CA PRO A 252 -15.18 -0.99 -23.47
C PRO A 252 -15.34 0.55 -23.37
N PRO A 253 -16.26 1.15 -24.14
CA PRO A 253 -16.41 2.60 -24.19
C PRO A 253 -17.00 3.16 -22.88
N VAL A 254 -16.53 4.37 -22.55
CA VAL A 254 -16.93 5.16 -21.37
C VAL A 254 -18.42 5.51 -21.46
N GLY A 255 -19.24 4.88 -20.61
CA GLY A 255 -20.66 5.17 -20.46
C GLY A 255 -20.90 6.25 -19.40
N THR A 256 -21.49 7.37 -19.82
CA THR A 256 -21.87 8.54 -19.00
C THR A 256 -23.14 8.33 -18.16
N GLY A 257 -23.35 7.15 -17.58
CA GLY A 257 -24.57 6.87 -16.81
C GLY A 257 -24.44 5.66 -15.92
N GLY A 258 -23.94 5.86 -14.70
CA GLY A 258 -23.85 4.83 -13.67
C GLY A 258 -23.66 5.47 -12.29
N THR A 259 -23.85 4.67 -11.24
CA THR A 259 -23.42 5.04 -9.89
C THR A 259 -22.00 4.53 -9.65
N VAL A 260 -21.18 5.32 -8.96
CA VAL A 260 -19.81 4.99 -8.58
C VAL A 260 -19.85 4.10 -7.35
N ALA A 261 -19.19 2.95 -7.40
CA ALA A 261 -19.08 2.07 -6.25
C ALA A 261 -18.48 2.80 -5.04
N HIS A 262 -18.73 2.30 -3.82
CA HIS A 262 -18.03 2.77 -2.63
C HIS A 262 -16.52 2.86 -2.89
N TRP A 263 -15.90 3.96 -2.50
CA TRP A 263 -14.47 4.28 -2.71
C TRP A 263 -14.04 4.60 -4.13
N GLY A 264 -14.93 4.60 -5.12
CA GLY A 264 -14.59 5.08 -6.47
C GLY A 264 -14.54 6.62 -6.54
N GLN A 265 -13.81 7.16 -7.52
CA GLN A 265 -13.81 8.59 -7.80
C GLN A 265 -15.19 9.01 -8.34
N CYS A 266 -15.73 10.08 -7.77
CA CYS A 266 -17.06 10.62 -8.09
C CYS A 266 -17.01 12.12 -8.42
N GLY A 267 -15.82 12.70 -8.48
CA GLY A 267 -15.66 14.13 -8.77
C GLY A 267 -14.22 14.59 -8.72
N GLY A 268 -14.06 15.90 -8.91
CA GLY A 268 -12.76 16.56 -9.07
C GLY A 268 -12.64 17.27 -10.42
N GLN A 269 -11.83 18.32 -10.48
CA GLN A 269 -11.55 19.05 -11.70
C GLN A 269 -10.97 18.13 -12.78
N GLY A 270 -11.62 18.10 -13.96
CA GLY A 270 -11.25 17.22 -15.07
C GLY A 270 -11.93 15.84 -15.07
N TRP A 271 -12.67 15.48 -14.01
CA TRP A 271 -13.42 14.23 -13.96
C TRP A 271 -14.60 14.24 -14.96
N THR A 272 -14.67 13.21 -15.81
CA THR A 272 -15.74 13.03 -16.81
C THR A 272 -16.61 11.79 -16.57
N GLY A 273 -16.33 11.06 -15.48
CA GLY A 273 -17.08 9.86 -15.10
C GLY A 273 -18.34 10.15 -14.28
N ALA A 274 -18.95 9.09 -13.76
CA ALA A 274 -20.13 9.18 -12.91
C ALA A 274 -19.85 10.01 -11.64
N THR A 275 -20.83 10.79 -11.18
CA THR A 275 -20.71 11.66 -10.00
C THR A 275 -21.58 11.24 -8.82
N ALA A 276 -22.55 10.36 -9.06
CA ALA A 276 -23.42 9.82 -8.03
C ALA A 276 -22.83 8.52 -7.47
N CYS A 277 -22.73 8.40 -6.16
CA CYS A 277 -22.26 7.18 -5.50
C CYS A 277 -23.39 6.15 -5.36
N VAL A 278 -23.04 4.86 -5.31
CA VAL A 278 -23.98 3.82 -4.89
C VAL A 278 -24.44 4.13 -3.47
N ALA A 279 -25.73 3.99 -3.20
CA ALA A 279 -26.24 4.17 -1.84
C ALA A 279 -25.58 3.13 -0.90
N PRO A 280 -25.24 3.49 0.36
CA PRO A 280 -25.57 4.75 1.06
C PRO A 280 -24.51 5.86 0.97
N TYR A 281 -23.54 5.76 0.06
CA TYR A 281 -22.34 6.62 0.07
C TYR A 281 -22.59 7.97 -0.59
N ASN A 282 -21.78 8.96 -0.22
CA ASN A 282 -21.79 10.32 -0.74
C ASN A 282 -20.47 10.66 -1.41
N CYS A 283 -20.51 11.51 -2.42
CA CYS A 283 -19.29 11.99 -3.05
C CYS A 283 -18.62 13.05 -2.17
N VAL A 284 -17.48 12.72 -1.57
CA VAL A 284 -16.73 13.60 -0.68
C VAL A 284 -15.45 14.07 -1.36
N ALA A 285 -15.27 15.39 -1.45
CA ALA A 285 -14.05 15.98 -2.02
C ALA A 285 -12.85 15.76 -1.10
N ALA A 286 -11.78 15.16 -1.63
CA ALA A 286 -10.49 15.08 -0.94
C ALA A 286 -9.59 16.27 -1.30
N ASN A 287 -9.62 16.69 -2.56
CA ASN A 287 -8.96 17.91 -3.05
C ASN A 287 -9.67 18.43 -4.31
N ALA A 288 -9.17 19.53 -4.90
CA ALA A 288 -9.79 20.17 -6.06
C ALA A 288 -9.95 19.24 -7.29
N TYR A 289 -9.12 18.20 -7.40
CA TYR A 289 -9.06 17.29 -8.55
C TYR A 289 -9.59 15.89 -8.25
N TYR A 290 -9.92 15.59 -6.98
CA TYR A 290 -10.35 14.27 -6.57
C TYR A 290 -11.45 14.32 -5.49
N SER A 291 -12.56 13.65 -5.78
CA SER A 291 -13.65 13.36 -4.83
C SER A 291 -13.98 11.87 -4.88
N GLN A 292 -14.27 11.27 -3.73
CA GLN A 292 -14.45 9.83 -3.57
C GLN A 292 -15.80 9.50 -2.93
N CYS A 293 -16.39 8.37 -3.30
CA CYS A 293 -17.57 7.84 -2.62
C CYS A 293 -17.23 7.31 -1.23
N LEU A 294 -17.79 7.93 -0.19
CA LEU A 294 -17.59 7.61 1.24
C LEU A 294 -18.91 7.45 2.01
#